data_AF-A0A6N7M570-F1
#
_entry.id   AF-A0A6N7M570-F1
#
_cell.length_a   1.000
_cell.length_b   1.000
_cell.length_c   1.000
_cell.angle_alpha   90.00
_cell.angle_beta   90.00
_cell.angle_gamma   90.00
#
_symmetry.space_group_name_H-M   'P 1'
#
loop_
_entity.id
_entity.type
_entity.pdbx_description
1 polymer ?
#
loop_
_entity_poly.entity_id
_entity_poly.type
_entity_poly.pdbx_seq_one_letter_code
_entity_poly.pdbx_strand_id
1 'polypeptide(L)'
;MVFSAGLRGTDPYQQQAIESKILATLKGVTEAGLKKELLDPALHRIEFRHREIRRGGSPHALKLLWRSLSGWLHNTAPEVTLEFERWLKVLKKRISEDKDYLADLLVKSLLENPHRSTIVIKPDQEQSEREQSKEESLLKQVEKNLSAGEKQALIDDNRKLLDYQNTPDGLEDLNKVPLLNIQDLPAEVEIIPTSRVDFGGGVAAAAG
;
A
#
# COMPACT_ATOMS: atom_id res chain seq x y z
N MET A 1 -8.21 8.72 -4.48
CA MET A 1 -7.54 8.48 -3.18
C MET A 1 -8.51 8.87 -2.07
N VAL A 2 -8.58 8.11 -0.98
CA VAL A 2 -9.46 8.38 0.17
C VAL A 2 -8.62 8.67 1.42
N PHE A 3 -9.07 9.59 2.26
CA PHE A 3 -8.50 9.79 3.60
C PHE A 3 -9.23 8.88 4.58
N SER A 4 -8.49 8.18 5.45
CA SER A 4 -9.07 7.36 6.52
C SER A 4 -8.29 7.54 7.81
N ALA A 5 -9.02 7.57 8.92
CA ALA A 5 -8.49 7.62 10.27
C ALA A 5 -9.39 6.77 11.17
N GLY A 6 -8.82 6.06 12.13
CA GLY A 6 -9.57 5.16 13.01
C GLY A 6 -8.68 4.49 14.04
N LEU A 7 -9.32 3.72 14.93
CA LEU A 7 -8.67 2.95 15.98
C LEU A 7 -8.97 1.47 15.80
N ARG A 8 -8.08 0.61 16.32
CA ARG A 8 -8.26 -0.84 16.40
C ARG A 8 -8.21 -1.27 17.86
N GLY A 9 -8.82 -2.41 18.18
CA GLY A 9 -8.85 -2.93 19.56
C GLY A 9 -9.71 -2.10 20.50
N THR A 10 -10.76 -1.45 19.98
CA THR A 10 -11.72 -0.67 20.76
C THR A 10 -13.02 -1.43 20.96
N ASP A 11 -13.79 -1.05 21.98
CA ASP A 11 -15.18 -1.50 22.11
C ASP A 11 -16.00 -1.04 20.88
N PRO A 12 -16.73 -1.95 20.20
CA PRO A 12 -17.52 -1.63 19.02
C PRO A 12 -18.63 -0.59 19.24
N TYR A 13 -19.05 -0.34 20.49
CA TYR A 13 -20.05 0.66 20.83
C TYR A 13 -19.46 2.09 20.97
N GLN A 14 -18.13 2.22 20.93
CA GLN A 14 -17.45 3.51 21.01
C GLN A 14 -17.35 4.26 19.67
N GLN A 15 -18.04 3.79 18.62
CA GLN A 15 -18.01 4.40 17.29
C GLN A 15 -18.22 5.91 17.33
N GLN A 16 -19.30 6.38 17.97
CA GLN A 16 -19.65 7.80 17.99
C GLN A 16 -18.62 8.63 18.77
N ALA A 17 -18.10 8.10 19.87
CA ALA A 17 -17.06 8.77 20.65
C ALA A 17 -15.75 8.91 19.86
N ILE A 18 -15.36 7.87 19.12
CA ILE A 18 -14.18 7.86 18.27
C ILE A 18 -14.34 8.84 17.11
N GLU A 19 -15.47 8.79 16.40
CA GLU A 19 -15.76 9.71 15.30
C GLU A 19 -15.74 11.16 15.78
N SER A 20 -16.42 11.45 16.90
CA SER A 20 -16.43 12.78 17.51
C SER A 20 -15.03 13.23 17.90
N LYS A 21 -14.19 12.35 18.45
CA LYS A 21 -12.81 12.67 18.82
C LYS A 21 -11.95 12.99 17.60
N ILE A 22 -12.10 12.24 16.50
CA ILE A 22 -11.38 12.49 15.24
C ILE A 22 -11.78 13.86 14.69
N LEU A 23 -13.09 14.12 14.56
CA LEU A 23 -13.60 15.39 14.03
C LEU A 23 -13.23 16.58 14.91
N ALA A 24 -13.33 16.43 16.23
CA ALA A 24 -12.91 17.47 17.18
C ALA A 24 -11.41 17.74 17.11
N THR A 25 -10.59 16.72 16.85
CA THR A 25 -9.15 16.88 16.67
C THR A 25 -8.85 17.64 15.38
N LEU A 26 -9.49 17.27 14.27
CA LEU A 26 -9.36 18.00 13.00
C LEU A 26 -9.80 19.46 13.14
N LYS A 27 -10.94 19.70 13.81
CA LYS A 27 -11.44 21.06 14.10
C LYS A 27 -10.46 21.86 14.96
N GLY A 28 -9.93 21.27 16.02
CA GLY A 28 -8.94 21.92 16.88
C GLY A 28 -7.65 22.28 16.14
N VAL A 29 -7.20 21.43 15.21
CA VAL A 29 -6.05 21.73 14.34
C VAL A 29 -6.34 22.90 13.39
N THR A 30 -7.55 22.96 12.81
CA THR A 30 -7.93 24.06 11.93
C THR A 30 -8.08 25.39 12.68
N GLU A 31 -8.64 25.38 13.90
CA GLU A 31 -8.83 26.59 14.72
C GLU A 31 -7.52 27.12 15.32
N ALA A 32 -6.60 26.23 15.73
CA ALA A 32 -5.31 26.63 16.29
C ALA A 32 -4.31 27.09 15.20
N GLY A 33 -4.60 26.82 13.92
CA GLY A 33 -3.69 27.00 12.81
C GLY A 33 -2.54 25.97 12.79
N LEU A 34 -2.00 25.72 11.60
CA LEU A 34 -0.87 24.83 11.43
C LEU A 34 0.44 25.57 11.72
N LYS A 35 1.05 25.26 12.86
CA LYS A 35 2.33 25.87 13.28
C LYS A 35 3.44 25.55 12.27
N LYS A 36 4.20 26.59 11.91
CA LYS A 36 5.33 26.49 10.97
C LYS A 36 6.37 25.45 11.40
N GLU A 37 6.61 25.31 12.71
CA GLU A 37 7.56 24.31 13.24
C GLU A 37 7.17 22.86 12.92
N LEU A 38 5.88 22.59 12.68
CA LEU A 38 5.40 21.26 12.27
C LEU A 38 5.34 21.13 10.74
N LEU A 39 5.02 22.23 10.05
CA LEU A 39 4.83 22.23 8.61
C LEU A 39 6.15 22.15 7.83
N ASP A 40 7.16 22.91 8.24
CA ASP A 40 8.45 22.94 7.54
C ASP A 40 9.14 21.57 7.51
N PRO A 41 9.24 20.82 8.63
CA PRO A 41 9.78 19.45 8.61
C PRO A 41 8.93 18.48 7.78
N ALA A 42 7.60 18.64 7.78
CA ALA A 42 6.72 17.79 6.98
C ALA A 42 6.94 18.00 5.46
N LEU A 43 7.03 19.26 5.02
CA LEU A 43 7.35 19.61 3.63
C LEU A 43 8.74 19.12 3.23
N HIS A 44 9.73 19.29 4.12
CA HIS A 44 11.09 18.78 3.89
C HIS A 44 11.10 17.25 3.73
N ARG A 45 10.36 16.52 4.58
CA ARG A 45 10.26 15.06 4.49
C ARG A 45 9.61 14.61 3.18
N ILE A 46 8.60 15.33 2.69
CA ILE A 46 7.97 15.06 1.38
C ILE A 46 9.00 15.28 0.27
N GLU A 47 9.73 16.39 0.30
CA GLU A 47 10.76 16.71 -0.69
C GLU A 47 11.86 15.65 -0.72
N PHE A 48 12.41 15.31 0.45
CA PHE A 48 13.45 14.29 0.58
C PHE A 48 12.99 12.94 0.04
N ARG A 49 11.76 12.49 0.37
CA ARG A 49 11.20 11.23 -0.14
C ARG A 49 11.09 11.20 -1.67
N HIS A 50 10.85 12.33 -2.31
CA HIS A 50 10.74 12.39 -3.76
C HIS A 50 12.10 12.48 -4.46
N ARG A 51 13.08 13.16 -3.84
CA ARG A 51 14.47 13.28 -4.34
C ARG A 51 15.31 12.03 -4.10
N GLU A 52 15.08 11.32 -2.99
CA GLU A 52 15.94 10.22 -2.57
C GLU A 52 15.81 9.00 -3.49
N ILE A 53 16.89 8.69 -4.20
CA ILE A 53 17.03 7.43 -4.93
C ILE A 53 17.62 6.40 -3.98
N ARG A 54 16.75 5.65 -3.30
CA ARG A 54 17.18 4.52 -2.47
C ARG A 54 17.69 3.38 -3.33
N ARG A 55 18.94 2.97 -3.09
CA ARG A 55 19.57 1.79 -3.71
C ARG A 55 19.16 0.46 -3.06
N GLY A 56 18.26 0.47 -2.06
CA GLY A 56 17.73 -0.71 -1.39
C GLY A 56 16.20 -0.81 -1.48
N GLY A 57 15.69 -2.05 -1.59
CA GLY A 57 14.26 -2.36 -1.73
C GLY A 57 13.78 -2.36 -3.19
N SER A 58 12.56 -1.86 -3.44
CA SER A 58 11.99 -1.85 -4.80
C SER A 58 12.82 -1.01 -5.78
N PRO A 59 13.08 -1.51 -7.01
CA PRO A 59 13.77 -0.80 -8.08
C PRO A 59 13.25 0.62 -8.28
N HIS A 60 14.17 1.58 -8.46
CA HIS A 60 13.78 2.98 -8.68
C HIS A 60 12.89 3.14 -9.92
N ALA A 61 13.16 2.41 -11.01
CA ALA A 61 12.33 2.42 -12.21
C ALA A 61 10.87 2.02 -11.92
N LEU A 62 10.65 1.00 -11.08
CA LEU A 62 9.29 0.63 -10.67
C LEU A 62 8.63 1.74 -9.84
N LYS A 63 9.36 2.41 -8.95
CA LYS A 63 8.83 3.58 -8.22
C LYS A 63 8.39 4.71 -9.18
N LEU A 64 9.15 4.96 -10.25
CA LEU A 64 8.77 5.93 -11.28
C LEU A 64 7.54 5.47 -12.06
N LEU A 65 7.46 4.19 -12.44
CA LEU A 65 6.27 3.61 -13.07
C LEU A 65 5.02 3.80 -12.20
N TRP A 66 5.07 3.48 -10.90
CA TRP A 66 3.92 3.66 -10.02
C TRP A 66 3.50 5.13 -9.88
N ARG A 67 4.46 6.06 -9.89
CA ARG A 67 4.19 7.49 -9.92
C ARG A 67 3.47 7.91 -11.20
N SER A 68 3.98 7.49 -12.37
CA SER A 68 3.35 7.81 -13.65
C SER A 68 1.93 7.26 -13.78
N LEU A 69 1.72 6.02 -13.33
CA LEU A 69 0.40 5.37 -13.35
C LEU A 69 -0.65 6.09 -12.48
N SER A 70 -0.22 6.80 -11.43
CA SER A 70 -1.14 7.53 -10.54
C SER A 70 -1.94 8.62 -11.24
N GLY A 71 -1.41 9.19 -12.32
CA GLY A 71 -2.12 10.13 -13.18
C GLY A 71 -2.56 9.50 -14.51
N TRP A 72 -1.71 8.65 -15.09
CA TRP A 72 -1.92 8.11 -16.42
C TRP A 72 -3.18 7.26 -16.54
N LEU A 73 -3.51 6.47 -15.51
CA LEU A 73 -4.76 5.69 -15.44
C LEU A 73 -6.03 6.55 -15.34
N HIS A 74 -5.87 7.86 -15.17
CA HIS A 74 -6.96 8.83 -15.02
C HIS A 74 -6.84 9.96 -16.06
N ASN A 75 -6.32 9.65 -17.25
CA ASN A 75 -6.18 10.59 -18.39
C ASN A 75 -5.30 11.82 -18.10
N THR A 76 -4.37 11.72 -17.16
CA THR A 76 -3.34 12.75 -16.94
C THR A 76 -2.03 12.29 -17.55
N ALA A 77 -1.32 13.16 -18.27
CA ALA A 77 -0.04 12.78 -18.87
C ALA A 77 0.98 12.35 -17.78
N PRO A 78 1.73 11.24 -17.99
CA PRO A 78 2.54 10.61 -16.95
C PRO A 78 3.61 11.54 -16.35
N GLU A 79 4.19 12.42 -17.17
CA GLU A 79 5.18 13.42 -16.77
C GLU A 79 4.66 14.36 -15.68
N VAL A 80 3.37 14.69 -15.67
CA VAL A 80 2.77 15.61 -14.69
C VAL A 80 2.93 15.08 -13.26
N THR A 81 2.80 13.77 -13.08
CA THR A 81 2.97 13.10 -11.78
C THR A 81 4.43 12.78 -11.43
N LEU A 82 5.33 12.80 -12.42
CA LEU A 82 6.77 12.67 -12.22
C LEU A 82 7.42 14.00 -11.82
N GLU A 83 6.92 15.12 -12.36
CA GLU A 83 7.38 16.49 -12.10
C GLU A 83 6.97 17.03 -10.70
N PHE A 84 7.34 16.32 -9.64
CA PHE A 84 6.94 16.70 -8.27
C PHE A 84 7.48 18.08 -7.84
N GLU A 85 8.65 18.51 -8.34
CA GLU A 85 9.28 19.77 -7.92
C GLU A 85 8.43 21.00 -8.27
N ARG A 86 7.83 20.99 -9.46
CA ARG A 86 6.94 22.07 -9.92
C ARG A 86 5.77 22.22 -8.97
N TRP A 87 5.08 21.12 -8.66
CA TRP A 87 3.91 21.12 -7.80
C TRP A 87 4.26 21.42 -6.34
N LEU A 88 5.42 20.99 -5.85
CA LEU A 88 5.90 21.33 -4.52
C LEU A 88 6.20 22.83 -4.38
N LYS A 89 6.78 23.47 -5.41
CA LYS A 89 6.98 24.93 -5.44
C LYS A 89 5.65 25.68 -5.40
N VAL A 90 4.67 25.25 -6.19
CA VAL A 90 3.30 25.82 -6.17
C VAL A 90 2.67 25.68 -4.79
N LEU A 91 2.79 24.51 -4.16
CA LEU A 91 2.27 24.28 -2.81
C LEU A 91 2.93 25.19 -1.77
N LYS A 92 4.27 25.26 -1.76
CA LYS A 92 5.02 26.13 -0.85
C LYS A 92 4.65 27.61 -1.03
N LYS A 93 4.46 28.06 -2.28
CA LYS A 93 4.02 29.42 -2.59
C LYS A 93 2.64 29.73 -2.00
N ARG A 94 1.65 28.86 -2.24
CA ARG A 94 0.28 29.04 -1.69
C ARG A 94 0.28 29.12 -0.16
N ILE A 95 1.03 28.23 0.50
CA ILE A 95 1.20 28.23 1.96
C ILE A 95 1.85 29.54 2.46
N SER A 96 2.77 30.12 1.69
CA SER A 96 3.45 31.37 2.08
C SER A 96 2.60 32.62 1.86
N GLU A 97 1.73 32.60 0.86
CA GLU A 97 0.83 33.72 0.52
C GLU A 97 -0.42 33.74 1.41
N ASP A 98 -0.86 32.58 1.85
CA ASP A 98 -2.06 32.38 2.66
C ASP A 98 -1.77 31.39 3.79
N LYS A 99 -1.77 31.90 5.03
CA LYS A 99 -1.51 31.12 6.24
C LYS A 99 -2.63 30.13 6.55
N ASP A 100 -3.85 30.40 6.07
CA ASP A 100 -5.04 29.61 6.35
C ASP A 100 -5.33 28.59 5.23
N TYR A 101 -4.62 28.66 4.10
CA TYR A 101 -4.76 27.78 2.94
C TYR A 101 -4.93 26.28 3.28
N LEU A 102 -4.09 25.75 4.18
CA LEU A 102 -4.16 24.35 4.58
C LEU A 102 -5.30 24.07 5.57
N ALA A 103 -5.61 25.02 6.45
CA ALA A 103 -6.74 24.90 7.37
C ALA A 103 -8.06 24.88 6.57
N ASP A 104 -8.21 25.80 5.62
CA ASP A 104 -9.35 25.86 4.70
C ASP A 104 -9.51 24.58 3.87
N LEU A 105 -8.38 24.02 3.40
CA LEU A 105 -8.40 22.75 2.67
C LEU A 105 -8.90 21.59 3.56
N LEU A 106 -8.49 21.56 4.84
CA LEU A 106 -8.96 20.54 5.80
C LEU A 106 -10.45 20.72 6.11
N VAL A 107 -10.91 21.96 6.30
CA VAL A 107 -12.32 22.29 6.52
C VAL A 107 -13.16 21.79 5.34
N LYS A 108 -12.84 22.25 4.13
CA LYS A 108 -13.58 21.91 2.91
C LYS A 108 -13.54 20.43 2.56
N SER A 109 -12.37 19.79 2.69
CA SER A 109 -12.17 18.43 2.15
C SER A 109 -12.57 17.33 3.14
N LEU A 110 -12.52 17.61 4.45
CA LEU A 110 -12.72 16.61 5.50
C LEU A 110 -13.87 16.95 6.46
N LEU A 111 -13.90 18.16 7.03
CA LEU A 111 -14.90 18.52 8.06
C LEU A 111 -16.28 18.74 7.45
N GLU A 112 -16.36 19.59 6.43
CA GLU A 112 -17.62 19.95 5.75
C GLU A 112 -18.02 18.96 4.65
N ASN A 113 -17.12 18.08 4.24
CA ASN A 113 -17.40 17.10 3.21
C ASN A 113 -18.37 16.00 3.74
N PRO A 114 -19.62 15.94 3.25
CA PRO A 114 -20.59 14.95 3.70
C PRO A 114 -20.33 13.56 3.12
N HIS A 115 -19.44 13.43 2.12
CA HIS A 115 -19.10 12.17 1.48
C HIS A 115 -18.13 11.34 2.36
N ARG A 116 -18.61 10.99 3.56
CA ARG A 116 -17.89 10.34 4.64
C ARG A 116 -18.62 9.08 5.08
N SER A 117 -17.87 8.01 5.38
CA SER A 117 -18.41 6.76 5.90
C SER A 117 -17.66 6.37 7.17
N THR A 118 -18.40 5.86 8.16
CA THR A 118 -17.86 5.32 9.40
C THR A 118 -18.04 3.79 9.37
N ILE A 119 -16.92 3.07 9.39
CA ILE A 119 -16.90 1.61 9.32
C ILE A 119 -16.54 1.05 10.70
N VAL A 120 -17.38 0.18 11.24
CA VAL A 120 -17.11 -0.58 12.46
C VAL A 120 -16.96 -2.05 12.09
N ILE A 121 -15.75 -2.57 12.29
CA ILE A 121 -15.46 -3.99 12.11
C ILE A 121 -15.51 -4.65 13.49
N LYS A 122 -16.44 -5.59 13.66
CA LYS A 122 -16.63 -6.32 14.92
C LYS A 122 -16.11 -7.75 14.74
N PRO A 123 -15.37 -8.31 15.71
CA PRO A 123 -15.11 -9.73 15.70
C PRO A 123 -16.43 -10.48 15.91
N ASP A 124 -16.63 -11.53 15.13
CA ASP A 124 -17.82 -12.37 15.19
C ASP A 124 -17.37 -13.83 15.09
N GLN A 125 -17.59 -14.59 16.16
CA GLN A 125 -17.13 -15.97 16.28
C GLN A 125 -17.87 -16.92 15.33
N GLU A 126 -19.10 -16.58 14.96
CA GLU A 126 -19.95 -17.41 14.10
C GLU A 126 -19.78 -17.05 12.61
N GLN A 127 -19.04 -15.99 12.27
CA GLN A 127 -18.91 -15.53 10.89
C GLN A 127 -18.35 -16.63 9.98
N SER A 128 -17.31 -17.34 10.43
CA SER A 128 -16.70 -18.42 9.65
C SER A 128 -17.68 -19.57 9.40
N GLU A 129 -18.45 -19.97 10.42
CA GLU A 129 -19.45 -21.03 10.28
C GLU A 129 -20.60 -20.62 9.35
N ARG A 130 -21.04 -19.36 9.40
CA ARG A 130 -22.07 -18.84 8.47
C ARG A 130 -21.57 -18.77 7.03
N GLU A 131 -20.31 -18.38 6.81
CA GLU A 131 -19.72 -18.38 5.46
C GLU A 131 -19.61 -19.80 4.91
N GLN A 132 -19.11 -20.75 5.71
CA GLN A 132 -19.03 -22.15 5.34
C GLN A 132 -20.42 -22.74 5.05
N SER A 133 -21.41 -22.48 5.90
CA SER A 133 -22.77 -22.99 5.70
C SER A 133 -23.43 -22.42 4.44
N LYS A 134 -23.19 -21.14 4.12
CA LYS A 134 -23.64 -20.51 2.87
C LYS A 134 -22.99 -21.17 1.66
N GLU A 135 -21.68 -21.41 1.71
CA GLU A 135 -20.95 -22.08 0.65
C GLU A 135 -21.44 -23.51 0.44
N GLU A 136 -21.56 -24.32 1.50
CA GLU A 136 -22.10 -25.67 1.43
C GLU A 136 -23.53 -25.72 0.87
N SER A 137 -24.36 -24.73 1.24
CA SER A 137 -25.72 -24.62 0.73
C SER A 137 -25.73 -24.31 -0.77
N LEU A 138 -24.87 -23.39 -1.22
CA LEU A 138 -24.69 -23.08 -2.64
C LEU A 138 -24.21 -24.31 -3.42
N LEU A 139 -23.20 -25.02 -2.90
CA LEU A 139 -22.68 -26.24 -3.52
C LEU A 139 -23.77 -27.32 -3.64
N LYS A 140 -24.56 -27.55 -2.59
CA LYS A 140 -25.70 -28.49 -2.64
C LYS A 140 -26.75 -28.07 -3.66
N GLN A 141 -27.02 -26.77 -3.82
CA GLN A 141 -27.96 -26.29 -4.84
C GLN A 141 -27.43 -26.53 -6.25
N VAL A 142 -26.15 -26.20 -6.50
CA VAL A 142 -25.48 -26.48 -7.77
C VAL A 142 -25.52 -27.97 -8.06
N GLU A 143 -25.16 -28.81 -7.08
CA GLU A 143 -25.11 -30.27 -7.25
C GLU A 143 -26.48 -30.90 -7.54
N LYS A 144 -27.56 -30.34 -6.97
CA LYS A 144 -28.94 -30.79 -7.25
C LYS A 144 -29.40 -30.49 -8.67
N ASN A 145 -28.86 -29.43 -9.28
CA ASN A 145 -29.22 -29.03 -10.63
C ASN A 145 -28.42 -29.78 -11.72
N LEU A 146 -27.43 -30.57 -11.33
CA LEU A 146 -26.63 -31.38 -12.25
C LEU A 146 -27.29 -32.75 -12.49
N SER A 147 -27.44 -33.10 -13.74
CA SER A 147 -27.74 -34.46 -14.18
C SER A 147 -26.60 -35.43 -13.86
N ALA A 148 -26.89 -36.74 -13.88
CA ALA A 148 -25.86 -37.77 -13.66
C ALA A 148 -24.70 -37.66 -14.67
N GLY A 149 -25.00 -37.30 -15.93
CA GLY A 149 -23.99 -37.10 -16.97
C GLY A 149 -23.09 -35.90 -16.69
N GLU A 150 -23.65 -34.78 -16.24
CA GLU A 150 -22.88 -33.58 -15.89
C GLU A 150 -22.02 -33.79 -14.64
N LYS A 151 -22.52 -34.52 -13.63
CA LYS A 151 -21.72 -34.89 -12.46
C LYS A 151 -20.51 -35.74 -12.87
N GLN A 152 -20.71 -36.72 -13.74
CA GLN A 152 -19.64 -37.55 -14.23
C GLN A 152 -18.62 -36.74 -15.04
N ALA A 153 -19.08 -35.83 -15.90
CA ALA A 153 -18.20 -34.94 -16.66
C ALA A 153 -17.32 -34.06 -15.74
N LEU A 154 -17.88 -33.49 -14.67
CA LEU A 154 -17.11 -32.71 -13.69
C LEU A 154 -16.04 -33.55 -12.97
N ILE A 155 -16.35 -34.79 -12.61
CA ILE A 155 -15.38 -35.70 -11.99
C ILE A 155 -14.24 -35.98 -12.96
N ASP A 156 -14.57 -36.25 -14.22
CA ASP A 156 -13.56 -36.55 -15.24
C ASP A 156 -12.71 -35.34 -15.59
N ASP A 157 -13.29 -34.14 -15.65
CA ASP A 157 -12.56 -32.89 -15.84
C ASP A 157 -11.67 -32.55 -14.63
N ASN A 158 -12.12 -32.82 -13.40
CA ASN A 158 -11.30 -32.66 -12.22
C ASN A 158 -10.10 -33.62 -12.22
N ARG A 159 -10.30 -34.87 -12.65
CA ARG A 159 -9.20 -35.83 -12.85
C ARG A 159 -8.21 -35.35 -13.89
N LYS A 160 -8.69 -34.91 -15.07
CA LYS A 160 -7.81 -34.34 -16.11
C LYS A 160 -7.04 -33.13 -15.60
N LEU A 161 -7.66 -32.25 -14.83
CA LEU A 161 -7.00 -31.08 -14.23
C LEU A 161 -5.92 -31.52 -13.24
N LEU A 162 -6.20 -32.51 -12.40
CA LEU A 162 -5.24 -33.05 -11.43
C LEU A 162 -4.07 -33.72 -12.13
N ASP A 163 -4.33 -34.51 -13.18
CA ASP A 163 -3.31 -35.12 -14.01
C ASP A 163 -2.46 -34.04 -14.70
N TYR A 164 -3.09 -32.99 -15.26
CA TYR A 164 -2.39 -31.86 -15.87
C TYR A 164 -1.47 -31.12 -14.88
N GLN A 165 -1.95 -30.83 -13.67
CA GLN A 165 -1.16 -30.14 -12.64
C GLN A 165 0.00 -30.97 -12.10
N ASN A 166 -0.15 -32.30 -12.07
CA ASN A 166 0.88 -33.23 -11.57
C ASN A 166 1.82 -33.73 -12.66
N THR A 167 1.50 -33.51 -13.94
CA THR A 167 2.36 -33.87 -15.06
C THR A 167 3.42 -32.80 -15.23
N PRO A 168 4.71 -33.11 -15.01
CA PRO A 168 5.78 -32.14 -15.25
C PRO A 168 5.88 -31.82 -16.74
N ASP A 169 6.27 -30.59 -17.06
CA ASP A 169 6.56 -30.18 -18.44
C ASP A 169 7.70 -31.03 -19.03
N GLY A 170 7.57 -31.36 -20.32
CA GLY A 170 8.61 -32.06 -21.05
C GLY A 170 9.88 -31.23 -21.20
N LEU A 171 11.03 -31.88 -21.30
CA LEU A 171 12.32 -31.20 -21.48
C LEU A 171 12.36 -30.30 -22.73
N GLU A 172 11.70 -30.71 -23.82
CA GLU A 172 11.60 -29.91 -25.04
C GLU A 172 10.84 -28.59 -24.83
N ASP A 173 9.83 -28.57 -23.95
CA ASP A 173 9.06 -27.36 -23.63
C ASP A 173 9.81 -26.46 -22.65
N LEU A 174 10.46 -27.04 -21.65
CA LEU A 174 11.33 -26.31 -20.73
C LEU A 174 12.48 -25.61 -21.47
N ASN A 175 13.05 -26.26 -22.49
CA ASN A 175 14.12 -25.70 -23.31
C ASN A 175 13.68 -24.52 -24.20
N LYS A 176 12.37 -24.24 -24.32
CA LYS A 176 11.86 -23.04 -25.00
C LYS A 176 11.93 -21.80 -24.12
N VAL A 177 12.06 -21.96 -22.80
CA VAL A 177 12.24 -20.85 -21.86
C VAL A 177 13.68 -20.34 -22.00
N PRO A 178 13.90 -19.06 -22.38
CA PRO A 178 15.24 -18.54 -22.54
C PRO A 178 15.98 -18.52 -21.20
N LEU A 179 17.21 -19.05 -21.20
CA LEU A 179 18.09 -19.08 -20.03
C LEU A 179 19.30 -18.18 -20.28
N LEU A 180 19.81 -17.58 -19.20
CA LEU A 180 21.12 -16.92 -19.23
C LEU A 180 22.23 -17.99 -19.26
N ASN A 181 23.33 -17.67 -19.91
CA ASN A 181 24.55 -18.47 -19.85
C ASN A 181 25.36 -18.08 -18.60
N ILE A 182 26.21 -19.00 -18.14
CA ILE A 182 27.13 -18.70 -17.03
C ILE A 182 28.06 -17.51 -17.34
N GLN A 183 28.35 -17.29 -18.63
CA GLN A 183 29.17 -16.18 -19.12
C GLN A 183 28.47 -14.81 -19.03
N ASP A 184 27.13 -14.79 -18.88
CA ASP A 184 26.35 -13.56 -18.69
C ASP A 184 26.40 -13.07 -17.23
N LEU A 185 26.97 -13.87 -16.32
CA LEU A 185 27.12 -13.53 -14.90
C LEU A 185 28.49 -12.91 -14.62
N PRO A 186 28.57 -11.87 -13.77
CA PRO A 186 29.85 -11.31 -13.36
C PRO A 186 30.67 -12.38 -12.61
N ALA A 187 31.91 -12.59 -13.06
CA ALA A 187 32.81 -13.59 -12.47
C ALA A 187 33.32 -13.19 -11.08
N GLU A 188 33.35 -11.90 -10.79
CA GLU A 188 33.86 -11.33 -9.55
C GLU A 188 32.76 -10.57 -8.81
N VAL A 189 32.81 -10.65 -7.48
CA VAL A 189 31.91 -9.90 -6.60
C VAL A 189 32.42 -8.47 -6.49
N GLU A 190 31.53 -7.49 -6.61
CA GLU A 190 31.86 -6.08 -6.38
C GLU A 190 32.26 -5.85 -4.91
N ILE A 191 33.51 -5.47 -4.68
CA ILE A 191 34.02 -5.09 -3.36
C ILE A 191 33.94 -3.56 -3.23
N ILE A 192 33.07 -3.08 -2.35
CA ILE A 192 32.97 -1.65 -2.04
C ILE A 192 34.16 -1.25 -1.18
N PRO A 193 35.00 -0.28 -1.59
CA PRO A 193 36.12 0.18 -0.76
C PRO A 193 35.61 0.76 0.57
N THR A 194 36.04 0.18 1.68
CA THR A 194 35.67 0.62 3.03
C THR A 194 36.90 0.88 3.87
N SER A 195 36.93 2.02 4.55
CA SER A 195 37.91 2.31 5.60
C SER A 195 37.21 2.35 6.97
N ARG A 196 37.87 1.76 7.97
CA ARG A 196 37.44 1.88 9.37
C ARG A 196 38.08 3.13 9.96
N VAL A 197 37.26 4.00 10.51
CA VAL A 197 37.72 5.18 11.25
C VAL A 197 37.29 5.00 12.71
N ASP A 198 38.25 4.87 13.62
CA ASP A 198 37.95 4.85 15.05
C ASP A 198 37.72 6.29 15.52
N PHE A 199 36.46 6.63 15.83
CA PHE A 199 36.14 7.89 16.50
C PHE A 199 36.56 7.74 17.97
N GLY A 200 37.71 8.33 18.33
CA GLY A 200 38.34 8.22 19.65
C GLY A 200 37.51 8.80 20.81
N GLY A 201 36.46 8.08 21.21
CA GLY A 201 35.64 8.33 22.40
C GLY A 201 35.48 7.04 23.18
N GLY A 202 36.40 6.79 24.13
CA GLY A 202 36.31 5.65 25.03
C GLY A 202 35.07 5.77 25.93
N VAL A 203 34.12 4.87 25.77
CA VAL A 203 33.23 4.49 26.87
C VAL A 203 33.96 3.36 27.57
N ALA A 204 34.52 3.65 28.75
CA ALA A 204 35.04 2.62 29.64
C ALA A 204 33.89 1.66 29.96
N ALA A 205 33.95 0.44 29.42
CA ALA A 205 33.11 -0.64 29.88
C ALA A 205 33.51 -0.94 31.33
N ALA A 206 32.68 -0.52 32.28
CA ALA A 206 32.81 -0.95 33.66
C ALA A 206 32.52 -2.45 33.71
N ALA A 207 33.57 -3.23 33.91
CA ALA A 207 33.46 -4.61 34.35
C ALA A 207 33.00 -4.62 35.82
N GLY A 208 31.92 -5.33 36.08
CA GLY A 208 31.39 -5.71 37.38
C GLY A 208 30.52 -6.94 37.19
#